data_AF-A0A6J6GUJ2-F1
#
_entry.id   AF-A0A6J6GUJ2-F1
#
_cell.length_a   1.000
_cell.length_b   1.000
_cell.length_c   1.000
_cell.angle_alpha   90.00
_cell.angle_beta   90.00
_cell.angle_gamma   90.00
#
_symmetry.space_group_name_H-M   'P 1'
#
loop_
_entity.id
_entity.type
_entity.pdbx_description
1 polymer ?
#
loop_
_entity_poly.entity_id
_entity_poly.type
_entity_poly.pdbx_seq_one_letter_code
_entity_poly.pdbx_strand_id
1 'polypeptide(L)'
;MIIITATLSFETEADRDRAVALTAPVQRATREDEPGCLAYCFAADPVEPTHIQVYELWTDPANLAKHFDHPNYARMVEVLRTSGGFVSSVNRLWAADDRGPVYADGTFRHDAVADLAS
;
A
#
# COMPACT_ATOMS: atom_id res chain seq x y z
N MET A 1 11.09 -9.79 -2.24
CA MET A 1 9.81 -9.20 -1.78
C MET A 1 9.31 -8.23 -2.84
N ILE A 2 8.05 -7.80 -2.74
CA ILE A 2 7.48 -6.75 -3.58
C ILE A 2 6.89 -5.67 -2.71
N ILE A 3 7.19 -4.43 -3.05
CA ILE A 3 6.57 -3.24 -2.45
C ILE A 3 5.70 -2.60 -3.52
N ILE A 4 4.46 -2.28 -3.15
CA ILE A 4 3.61 -1.39 -3.94
C ILE A 4 3.40 -0.13 -3.14
N THR A 5 3.53 1.01 -3.81
CA THR A 5 3.03 2.27 -3.28
C THR A 5 2.13 2.92 -4.30
N ALA A 6 1.17 3.68 -3.79
CA ALA A 6 0.36 4.53 -4.62
C ALA A 6 -0.01 5.81 -3.91
N THR A 7 -0.29 6.83 -4.69
CA THR A 7 -1.04 8.01 -4.23
C THR A 7 -2.40 7.97 -4.89
N LEU A 8 -3.47 7.97 -4.09
CA LEU A 8 -4.83 8.15 -4.55
C LEU A 8 -5.24 9.60 -4.27
N SER A 9 -5.76 10.29 -5.28
CA SER A 9 -6.21 11.67 -5.14
C SER A 9 -7.73 11.77 -5.16
N PHE A 10 -8.26 12.65 -4.32
CA PHE A 10 -9.69 12.92 -4.20
C PHE A 10 -10.00 14.40 -4.43
N GLU A 11 -11.25 14.74 -4.71
CA GLU A 11 -11.69 16.12 -4.93
C GLU A 11 -11.63 16.94 -3.63
N THR A 12 -12.00 16.33 -2.51
CA THR A 12 -12.02 16.98 -1.19
C THR A 12 -11.44 16.09 -0.09
N GLU A 13 -11.02 16.71 1.02
CA GLU A 13 -10.61 15.99 2.23
C GLU A 13 -11.74 15.10 2.77
N ALA A 14 -13.00 15.54 2.68
CA ALA A 14 -14.15 14.75 3.11
C ALA A 14 -14.40 13.51 2.24
N ASP A 15 -14.06 13.55 0.95
CA ASP A 15 -14.06 12.37 0.07
C ASP A 15 -12.93 11.40 0.43
N ARG A 16 -11.73 11.94 0.65
CA ARG A 16 -10.55 11.21 1.10
C ARG A 16 -10.82 10.46 2.40
N ASP A 17 -11.32 11.15 3.43
CA ASP A 17 -11.60 10.58 4.75
C ASP A 17 -12.65 9.46 4.67
N ARG A 18 -13.68 9.66 3.84
CA ARG A 18 -14.70 8.64 3.57
C ARG A 18 -14.08 7.40 2.93
N ALA A 19 -13.19 7.57 1.95
CA ALA A 19 -12.49 6.46 1.31
C ALA A 19 -11.59 5.69 2.30
N VAL A 20 -10.85 6.38 3.17
CA VAL A 20 -10.07 5.74 4.25
C VAL A 20 -10.98 4.90 5.16
N ALA A 21 -12.10 5.44 5.60
CA ALA A 21 -13.04 4.73 6.47
C ALA A 21 -13.66 3.51 5.78
N LEU A 22 -14.13 3.66 4.54
CA LEU A 22 -14.83 2.60 3.81
C LEU A 22 -13.90 1.46 3.36
N THR A 23 -12.61 1.73 3.13
CA THR A 23 -11.66 0.70 2.71
C THR A 23 -11.12 -0.14 3.87
N ALA A 24 -11.28 0.29 5.13
CA ALA A 24 -10.72 -0.42 6.28
C ALA A 24 -11.13 -1.91 6.38
N PRO A 25 -12.39 -2.32 6.11
CA PRO A 25 -12.78 -3.73 6.13
C PRO A 25 -12.09 -4.56 5.03
N VAL A 26 -11.98 -4.04 3.80
CA VAL A 26 -11.32 -4.79 2.71
C VAL A 26 -9.81 -4.85 2.91
N GLN A 27 -9.19 -3.81 3.46
CA GLN A 27 -7.77 -3.85 3.84
C GLN A 27 -7.49 -4.92 4.89
N ARG A 28 -8.38 -5.10 5.87
CA ARG A 28 -8.28 -6.18 6.85
C ARG A 28 -8.41 -7.55 6.18
N ALA A 29 -9.47 -7.74 5.38
CA ALA A 29 -9.71 -9.00 4.67
C ALA A 29 -8.53 -9.38 3.77
N THR A 30 -7.94 -8.43 3.03
CA THR A 30 -6.75 -8.70 2.22
C THR A 30 -5.57 -9.20 3.05
N ARG A 31 -5.33 -8.65 4.24
CA ARG A 31 -4.24 -9.10 5.12
C ARG A 31 -4.51 -10.47 5.76
N GLU A 32 -5.77 -10.78 6.03
CA GLU A 32 -6.18 -12.02 6.71
C GLU A 32 -6.36 -13.19 5.73
N ASP A 33 -6.90 -12.93 4.55
CA ASP A 33 -7.36 -13.95 3.61
C ASP A 33 -6.40 -14.20 2.44
N GLU A 34 -5.53 -13.24 2.09
CA GLU A 34 -4.68 -13.35 0.90
C GLU A 34 -3.27 -13.81 1.26
N PRO A 35 -2.86 -15.03 0.84
CA PRO A 35 -1.53 -15.54 1.12
C PRO A 35 -0.46 -14.62 0.57
N GLY A 36 0.60 -14.40 1.37
CA GLY A 36 1.73 -13.58 0.96
C GLY A 36 1.52 -12.06 1.13
N CYS A 37 0.34 -11.60 1.53
CA CYS A 37 0.13 -10.21 1.93
C CYS A 37 0.72 -9.98 3.32
N LEU A 38 1.74 -9.12 3.42
CA LEU A 38 2.40 -8.75 4.67
C LEU A 38 1.94 -7.38 5.18
N ALA A 39 1.57 -6.48 4.27
CA ALA A 39 0.97 -5.19 4.56
C ALA A 39 0.03 -4.77 3.42
N TYR A 40 -1.04 -4.06 3.76
CA TYR A 40 -1.98 -3.50 2.79
C TYR A 40 -2.71 -2.30 3.40
N CYS A 41 -2.09 -1.11 3.36
CA CYS A 41 -2.47 0.05 4.17
C CYS A 41 -2.79 1.25 3.30
N PHE A 42 -3.99 1.82 3.45
CA PHE A 42 -4.41 3.06 2.79
C PHE A 42 -4.59 4.10 3.88
N ALA A 43 -3.70 5.08 3.94
CA ALA A 43 -3.66 6.08 5.00
C ALA A 43 -3.83 7.49 4.46
N ALA A 44 -4.52 8.34 5.20
CA ALA A 44 -4.60 9.76 4.94
C ALA A 44 -3.18 10.38 4.94
N ASP A 45 -2.86 11.13 3.88
CA ASP A 45 -1.67 11.97 3.88
C ASP A 45 -1.88 13.15 4.85
N PRO A 46 -0.96 13.38 5.82
CA PRO A 46 -1.10 14.45 6.81
C PRO A 46 -0.74 15.83 6.28
N VAL A 47 -0.11 15.95 5.11
CA VAL A 47 0.33 17.21 4.50
C VAL A 47 -0.51 17.55 3.27
N GLU A 48 -1.00 16.55 2.53
CA GLU A 48 -1.90 16.76 1.40
C GLU A 48 -3.33 16.27 1.70
N PRO A 49 -4.26 17.17 2.06
CA PRO A 49 -5.59 16.80 2.59
C PRO A 49 -6.42 15.92 1.66
N THR A 50 -6.17 15.98 0.36
CA THR A 50 -6.91 15.23 -0.67
C THR A 50 -6.23 13.92 -1.07
N HIS A 51 -5.14 13.53 -0.42
CA HIS A 51 -4.39 12.33 -0.76
C HIS A 51 -4.54 11.19 0.26
N ILE A 52 -4.55 9.98 -0.28
CA ILE A 52 -4.25 8.74 0.43
C ILE A 52 -2.91 8.23 -0.06
N GLN A 53 -2.05 7.85 0.87
CA GLN A 53 -0.85 7.07 0.60
C GLN A 53 -1.16 5.59 0.82
N VAL A 54 -0.88 4.79 -0.21
CA VAL A 54 -1.02 3.33 -0.20
C VAL A 54 0.35 2.70 -0.02
N TYR A 55 0.42 1.73 0.88
CA TYR A 55 1.57 0.87 1.08
C TYR A 55 1.13 -0.58 1.13
N GLU A 56 1.68 -1.39 0.24
CA GLU A 56 1.51 -2.83 0.24
C GLU A 56 2.86 -3.53 0.24
N LEU A 57 2.92 -4.67 0.93
CA LEU A 57 4.10 -5.50 1.02
C LEU A 57 3.69 -6.95 0.76
N TRP A 58 4.35 -7.56 -0.23
CA TRP A 58 4.06 -8.91 -0.67
C TRP A 58 5.31 -9.79 -0.64
N THR A 59 5.14 -11.07 -0.31
CA THR A 59 6.25 -12.03 -0.23
C THR A 59 6.91 -12.25 -1.58
N ASP A 60 6.10 -12.43 -2.64
CA ASP A 60 6.55 -12.86 -3.96
C ASP A 60 5.57 -12.49 -5.10
N PRO A 61 6.02 -12.52 -6.38
CA PRO A 61 5.19 -12.18 -7.53
C PRO A 61 3.99 -13.10 -7.75
N ALA A 62 4.07 -14.38 -7.35
CA ALA A 62 3.00 -15.33 -7.63
C ALA A 62 1.79 -15.07 -6.71
N ASN A 63 2.03 -14.73 -5.45
CA ASN A 63 0.97 -14.31 -4.53
C ASN A 63 0.40 -12.94 -4.89
N LEU A 64 1.24 -11.98 -5.28
CA LEU A 64 0.77 -10.70 -5.80
C LEU A 64 -0.08 -10.87 -7.08
N ALA A 65 0.28 -11.77 -7.99
CA ALA A 65 -0.52 -11.99 -9.19
C ALA A 65 -1.95 -12.46 -8.84
N LYS A 66 -2.08 -13.34 -7.84
CA LYS A 66 -3.39 -13.82 -7.35
C LYS A 66 -4.23 -12.72 -6.71
N HIS A 67 -3.60 -11.70 -6.11
CA HIS A 67 -4.30 -10.56 -5.53
C HIS A 67 -5.25 -9.91 -6.55
N PHE A 68 -4.77 -9.70 -7.79
CA PHE A 68 -5.55 -9.05 -8.84
C PHE A 68 -6.78 -9.84 -9.29
N ASP A 69 -6.80 -11.15 -9.06
CA ASP A 69 -7.94 -12.03 -9.33
C ASP A 69 -8.80 -12.30 -8.06
N HIS A 70 -8.38 -11.82 -6.89
CA HIS A 70 -9.04 -12.10 -5.63
C HIS A 70 -10.32 -11.25 -5.45
N PRO A 71 -11.40 -11.79 -4.84
CA PRO A 71 -12.63 -11.03 -4.58
C PRO A 71 -12.42 -9.74 -3.78
N ASN A 72 -11.42 -9.70 -2.89
CA ASN A 72 -11.09 -8.49 -2.13
C ASN A 72 -10.56 -7.38 -3.02
N TYR A 73 -9.77 -7.67 -4.06
CA TYR A 73 -9.32 -6.65 -5.01
C TYR A 73 -10.50 -6.03 -5.76
N ALA A 74 -11.42 -6.88 -6.26
CA ALA A 74 -12.66 -6.39 -6.89
C ALA A 74 -13.49 -5.52 -5.93
N ARG A 75 -13.62 -5.93 -4.67
CA ARG A 75 -14.33 -5.18 -3.62
C ARG A 75 -13.64 -3.85 -3.29
N MET A 76 -12.31 -3.82 -3.25
CA MET A 76 -11.54 -2.59 -3.03
C MET A 76 -11.79 -1.59 -4.16
N VAL A 77 -11.76 -2.04 -5.41
CA VAL A 77 -12.09 -1.20 -6.58
C VAL A 77 -13.52 -0.66 -6.50
N GLU A 78 -14.49 -1.49 -6.12
CA GLU A 78 -15.88 -1.07 -5.92
C GLU A 78 -16.01 -0.01 -4.82
N VAL A 79 -15.35 -0.23 -3.68
CA VAL A 79 -15.35 0.74 -2.56
C VAL A 79 -14.76 2.08 -3.00
N LEU A 80 -13.62 2.10 -3.70
CA LEU A 80 -13.02 3.36 -4.18
C LEU A 80 -13.88 4.08 -5.22
N ARG A 81 -14.58 3.33 -6.09
CA ARG A 81 -15.52 3.93 -7.06
C ARG A 81 -16.74 4.54 -6.38
N THR A 82 -17.23 3.90 -5.32
CA THR A 82 -18.43 4.34 -4.59
C THR A 82 -18.14 5.28 -3.44
N SER A 83 -16.86 5.45 -3.07
CA SER A 83 -16.46 6.38 -2.01
C SER A 83 -16.62 7.83 -2.41
N GLY A 84 -16.88 8.16 -3.68
CA GLY A 84 -17.07 9.53 -4.17
C GLY A 84 -15.77 10.33 -4.30
N GLY A 85 -15.76 11.32 -5.18
CA GLY A 85 -14.66 12.28 -5.35
C GLY A 85 -13.32 11.69 -5.79
N PHE A 86 -13.24 10.44 -6.25
CA PHE A 86 -11.98 9.87 -6.74
C PHE A 86 -11.52 10.58 -8.03
N VAL A 87 -10.28 11.08 -8.05
CA VAL A 87 -9.69 11.81 -9.17
C VAL A 87 -8.69 10.95 -9.92
N SER A 88 -7.70 10.39 -9.23
CA SER A 88 -6.63 9.63 -9.88
C SER A 88 -5.93 8.66 -8.93
N SER A 89 -5.18 7.73 -9.51
CA SER A 89 -4.29 6.83 -8.79
C SER A 89 -2.98 6.68 -9.55
N VAL A 90 -1.87 6.96 -8.88
CA VAL A 90 -0.52 6.76 -9.41
C VAL A 90 0.14 5.65 -8.63
N ASN A 91 0.34 4.50 -9.27
CA ASN A 91 0.87 3.28 -8.64
C ASN A 91 2.29 3.00 -9.11
N ARG A 92 3.10 2.45 -8.23
CA ARG A 92 4.46 1.99 -8.50
C ARG A 92 4.71 0.67 -7.78
N LEU A 93 5.46 -0.19 -8.44
CA LEU A 93 5.86 -1.50 -7.94
C LEU A 93 7.38 -1.58 -7.95
N TRP A 94 7.94 -2.06 -6.86
CA TRP A 94 9.37 -2.34 -6.72
C TRP A 94 9.58 -3.79 -6.32
N ALA A 95 10.41 -4.50 -7.07
CA ALA A 95 11.05 -5.70 -6.55
C ALA A 95 12.12 -5.24 -5.54
N ALA A 96 12.10 -5.82 -4.35
CA ALA A 96 12.98 -5.42 -3.25
C ALA A 96 13.56 -6.63 -2.52
N ASP A 97 14.81 -6.51 -2.11
CA ASP A 97 15.49 -7.46 -1.23
C ASP A 97 15.29 -7.05 0.23
N ASP A 98 14.99 -8.01 1.10
CA ASP A 98 15.02 -7.77 2.54
C ASP A 98 16.48 -7.75 3.00
N ARG A 99 16.94 -6.57 3.42
CA ARG A 99 18.31 -6.36 3.91
C ARG A 99 18.38 -6.31 5.43
N GLY A 100 17.31 -6.75 6.11
CA GLY A 100 17.17 -6.76 7.56
C GLY A 100 16.77 -5.40 8.14
N PRO A 101 16.81 -5.26 9.48
CA PRO A 101 16.35 -4.05 10.16
C PRO A 101 17.24 -2.84 9.83
N VAL A 102 16.63 -1.65 9.91
CA VAL A 102 17.31 -0.35 9.71
C VAL A 102 18.40 -0.10 10.75
N TYR A 103 18.20 -0.58 11.98
CA TYR A 103 19.08 -0.34 13.12
C TYR A 103 19.64 -1.64 13.71
N ALA A 104 20.88 -1.58 14.20
CA ALA A 104 21.50 -2.56 15.09
C ALA A 104 22.10 -1.83 16.28
N ASP A 105 21.79 -2.26 17.51
CA ASP A 105 22.25 -1.65 18.76
C ASP A 105 22.05 -0.12 18.81
N GLY A 106 20.91 0.35 18.31
CA GLY A 106 20.54 1.77 18.27
C GLY A 106 21.25 2.61 17.20
N THR A 107 22.08 1.99 16.35
CA THR A 107 22.83 2.67 15.29
C THR A 107 22.33 2.25 13.92
N PHE A 108 22.26 3.20 12.98
CA PHE A 108 21.88 2.91 11.60
C PHE A 108 22.88 1.95 10.94
N ARG A 109 22.34 0.95 10.24
CA ARG A 109 23.13 -0.04 9.50
C ARG A 109 23.59 0.49 8.14
N HIS A 110 24.72 1.19 8.14
CA HIS A 110 25.36 1.65 6.90
C HIS A 110 25.74 0.49 5.96
N ASP A 111 26.03 -0.69 6.51
CA ASP A 111 26.30 -1.91 5.73
C ASP A 111 25.11 -2.32 4.84
N ALA A 112 23.87 -2.04 5.25
CA ALA A 112 22.67 -2.44 4.52
C ALA A 112 22.49 -1.69 3.18
N VAL A 113 23.20 -0.58 2.98
CA VAL A 113 23.08 0.30 1.81
C VAL A 113 24.41 0.54 1.08
N ALA A 114 25.50 -0.09 1.52
CA ALA A 114 26.85 0.24 1.07
C ALA A 114 27.09 0.03 -0.44
N ASP A 115 26.36 -0.91 -1.06
CA ASP A 115 26.41 -1.25 -2.48
C ASP A 115 25.42 -0.46 -3.35
N LEU A 116 24.56 0.38 -2.76
CA LEU A 116 23.58 1.20 -3.50
C LEU A 116 24.15 2.55 -3.97
N ALA A 117 25.37 2.89 -3.56
CA ALA A 117 25.98 4.21 -3.80
C ALA A 117 26.74 4.33 -5.14
N SER A 118 26.50 3.44 -6.10
CA SER A 118 27.17 3.41 -7.41
C SER A 118 26.41 4.17 -8.49
#